data_AF-A0A7X2JDZ8-F1
#
_entry.id   AF-A0A7X2JDZ8-F1
#
_cell.length_a   1.000
_cell.length_b   1.000
_cell.length_c   1.000
_cell.angle_alpha   90.00
_cell.angle_beta   90.00
_cell.angle_gamma   90.00
#
_symmetry.space_group_name_H-M   'P 1'
#
loop_
_entity.id
_entity.type
_entity.pdbx_description
1 polymer ?
#
loop_
_entity_poly.entity_id
_entity_poly.type
_entity_poly.pdbx_seq_one_letter_code
_entity_poly.pdbx_strand_id
1 'polypeptide(L)'
;MKKNRIKKCCRSGLFILAGFILSLSGCQGQMEPALEGSPIQSGVDTHDTTEKPDGRKKLEDKEILREAENAAGLYEKIYREARSSQALDSLATKDKILKKLGDAGYSAVDWDNQLDMYNFKSMQDFCTRAVQGEAGDKVLLRLLDDGGLIWYSLKSGKKELKIDRYAVSWVNGTSAASYLDTFTACTWNYTEKGYLLFEKYQPPGYDGPTGHHAVRIEPLDQECRELNRKYILPIGYEDNNLFLTDWSENDYGELSFEDLYEKLYEIEHGRRADAHDDEIRVTQQEFAEVMQPWFRVDEAVLLIMSAFDADEGSYKWKVRGMGDFPSCILPVPETTSYRDNGDGTLTLKVEAVWEDENTDCAFTHEVTVRPERDEKFQYVSNHILPTPDQKIPPYIKRKGE
;
A
#
# COMPACT_ATOMS: atom_id res chain seq x y z
N MET A 1 -14.96 -42.06 16.77
CA MET A 1 -13.61 -42.68 16.82
C MET A 1 -13.28 -43.36 15.49
N LYS A 2 -12.39 -42.76 14.69
CA LYS A 2 -11.26 -43.41 13.99
C LYS A 2 -10.57 -42.36 13.11
N LYS A 3 -9.43 -41.87 13.61
CA LYS A 3 -8.47 -41.04 12.88
C LYS A 3 -7.81 -41.90 11.80
N ASN A 4 -7.81 -41.44 10.55
CA ASN A 4 -6.91 -41.99 9.52
C ASN A 4 -5.81 -40.97 9.24
N ARG A 5 -4.61 -41.29 9.76
CA ARG A 5 -3.33 -40.70 9.38
C ARG A 5 -2.93 -41.27 8.02
N ILE A 6 -2.59 -40.41 7.05
CA ILE A 6 -1.88 -40.81 5.84
C ILE A 6 -0.43 -40.31 5.94
N LYS A 7 0.48 -41.23 5.63
CA LYS A 7 1.94 -41.16 5.83
C LYS A 7 2.61 -40.25 4.79
N LYS A 8 3.53 -39.39 5.27
CA LYS A 8 4.56 -38.73 4.47
C LYS A 8 5.56 -39.77 3.95
N CYS A 9 5.89 -39.72 2.66
CA CYS A 9 6.97 -40.48 2.05
C CYS A 9 8.08 -39.51 1.66
N CYS A 10 9.19 -39.52 2.42
CA CYS A 10 10.42 -38.83 2.06
C CYS A 10 11.13 -39.58 0.93
N ARG A 11 11.56 -38.87 -0.11
CA ARG A 11 12.65 -39.29 -1.00
C ARG A 11 13.63 -38.13 -1.18
N SER A 12 14.77 -38.31 -0.54
CA SER A 12 16.00 -37.53 -0.65
C SER A 12 16.65 -37.77 -2.01
N GLY A 13 16.94 -36.68 -2.74
CA GLY A 13 17.74 -36.68 -3.96
C GLY A 13 18.93 -35.72 -3.79
N LEU A 14 20.12 -36.29 -3.73
CA LEU A 14 21.42 -35.62 -3.73
C LEU A 14 21.68 -35.04 -5.14
N PHE A 15 22.02 -33.75 -5.26
CA PHE A 15 22.58 -33.19 -6.50
C PHE A 15 23.97 -32.62 -6.22
N ILE A 16 24.94 -33.13 -6.99
CA ILE A 16 26.36 -32.79 -6.98
C ILE A 16 26.55 -31.53 -7.85
N LEU A 17 27.03 -30.43 -7.26
CA LEU A 17 27.49 -29.26 -8.01
C LEU A 17 28.97 -29.44 -8.37
N ALA A 18 29.26 -29.51 -9.67
CA ALA A 18 30.62 -29.40 -10.19
C ALA A 18 30.89 -27.94 -10.58
N GLY A 19 31.90 -27.34 -9.92
CA GLY A 19 32.36 -25.98 -10.19
C GLY A 19 33.17 -25.89 -11.49
N PHE A 20 33.01 -24.78 -12.19
CA PHE A 20 33.94 -24.32 -13.21
C PHE A 20 34.39 -22.91 -12.85
N ILE A 21 35.65 -22.80 -12.43
CA ILE A 21 36.39 -21.56 -12.27
C ILE A 21 37.06 -21.27 -13.62
N LEU A 22 36.77 -20.12 -14.22
CA LEU A 22 37.58 -19.55 -15.30
C LEU A 22 37.85 -18.08 -14.98
N SER A 23 39.02 -17.85 -14.42
CA SER A 23 39.70 -16.57 -14.30
C SER A 23 40.39 -16.23 -15.62
N LEU A 24 40.08 -15.08 -16.21
CA LEU A 24 41.01 -14.36 -17.08
C LEU A 24 40.97 -12.87 -16.76
N SER A 25 42.12 -12.39 -16.34
CA SER A 25 42.49 -11.03 -15.97
C SER A 25 42.71 -10.18 -17.22
N GLY A 26 42.33 -8.90 -17.15
CA GLY A 26 42.68 -7.88 -18.15
C GLY A 26 42.40 -6.49 -17.60
N CYS A 27 43.41 -5.87 -16.99
CA CYS A 27 43.38 -4.54 -16.40
C CYS A 27 43.22 -3.44 -17.47
N GLN A 28 42.31 -2.48 -17.28
CA GLN A 28 42.55 -1.08 -17.66
C GLN A 28 41.56 -0.12 -17.00
N GLY A 29 42.11 0.90 -16.33
CA GLY A 29 41.42 2.17 -16.05
C GLY A 29 40.55 2.21 -14.80
N GLN A 30 41.13 2.67 -13.67
CA GLN A 30 40.35 3.18 -12.54
C GLN A 30 39.50 4.37 -13.01
N MET A 31 38.19 4.15 -13.10
CA MET A 31 37.18 5.17 -12.90
C MET A 31 36.58 4.84 -11.53
N GLU A 32 36.59 5.80 -10.61
CA GLU A 32 35.88 5.67 -9.33
C GLU A 32 34.44 5.27 -9.62
N PRO A 33 33.92 4.19 -9.02
CA PRO A 33 32.50 3.90 -9.14
C PRO A 33 31.76 5.01 -8.40
N ALA A 34 31.00 5.80 -9.14
CA ALA A 34 29.91 6.55 -8.55
C ALA A 34 29.11 5.56 -7.69
N LEU A 35 28.92 5.90 -6.41
CA LEU A 35 28.02 5.21 -5.53
C LEU A 35 26.62 5.29 -6.16
N GLU A 36 26.28 4.31 -6.99
CA GLU A 36 24.91 4.01 -7.36
C GLU A 36 24.18 3.73 -6.06
N GLY A 37 23.29 4.66 -5.67
CA GLY A 37 22.34 4.43 -4.61
C GLY A 37 21.65 3.10 -4.89
N SER A 38 21.82 2.15 -3.98
CA SER A 38 21.20 0.84 -4.09
C SER A 38 19.68 1.04 -4.21
N PRO A 39 19.01 0.32 -5.13
CA PRO A 39 17.57 0.42 -5.25
C PRO A 39 16.93 0.00 -3.93
N ILE A 40 15.95 0.79 -3.53
CA ILE A 40 15.03 0.59 -2.43
C ILE A 40 14.62 -0.88 -2.36
N GLN A 41 15.10 -1.59 -1.34
CA GLN A 41 14.45 -2.77 -0.79
C GLN A 41 13.74 -2.31 0.49
N SER A 42 12.67 -1.53 0.32
CA SER A 42 11.48 -1.78 1.14
C SER A 42 10.99 -3.19 0.78
N GLY A 43 10.32 -3.89 1.69
CA GLY A 43 9.54 -5.05 1.30
C GLY A 43 8.52 -4.57 0.28
N VAL A 44 8.84 -4.66 -1.01
CA VAL A 44 7.92 -4.24 -2.07
C VAL A 44 6.79 -5.23 -1.98
N ASP A 45 5.69 -4.80 -1.36
CA ASP A 45 4.38 -5.38 -1.55
C ASP A 45 4.19 -5.48 -3.06
N THR A 46 4.33 -6.71 -3.56
CA THR A 46 4.18 -6.98 -4.98
C THR A 46 2.70 -7.01 -5.26
N HIS A 47 2.10 -5.83 -5.32
CA HIS A 47 0.86 -5.64 -6.05
C HIS A 47 1.00 -6.26 -7.44
N ASP A 48 -0.12 -6.71 -8.02
CA ASP A 48 -0.20 -7.36 -9.34
C ASP A 48 0.41 -6.54 -10.51
N THR A 49 0.91 -5.33 -10.25
CA THR A 49 1.58 -4.41 -11.18
C THR A 49 2.81 -5.01 -11.87
N THR A 50 3.37 -6.11 -11.35
CA THR A 50 4.54 -6.80 -11.93
C THR A 50 4.22 -8.15 -12.58
N GLU A 51 2.95 -8.55 -12.65
CA GLU A 51 2.57 -9.83 -13.25
C GLU A 51 2.95 -9.88 -14.74
N LYS A 52 3.65 -10.95 -15.12
CA LYS A 52 3.97 -11.23 -16.52
C LYS A 52 2.78 -11.95 -17.17
N PRO A 53 2.55 -11.73 -18.48
CA PRO A 53 1.57 -12.47 -19.25
C PRO A 53 1.63 -13.98 -18.99
N ASP A 54 0.51 -14.59 -18.57
CA ASP A 54 0.38 -16.04 -18.64
C ASP A 54 0.45 -16.41 -20.12
N GLY A 55 1.46 -17.21 -20.51
CA GLY A 55 1.84 -17.50 -21.92
C GLY A 55 0.75 -18.16 -22.79
N ARG A 56 -0.50 -18.22 -22.31
CA ARG A 56 -1.71 -18.66 -23.00
C ARG A 56 -2.22 -17.62 -24.00
N LYS A 57 -1.37 -17.25 -24.98
CA LYS A 57 -1.71 -16.35 -26.09
C LYS A 57 -3.00 -16.70 -26.86
N LYS A 58 -3.47 -17.94 -26.77
CA LYS A 58 -4.72 -18.40 -27.41
C LYS A 58 -5.99 -17.73 -26.83
N LEU A 59 -5.91 -17.12 -25.65
CA LEU A 59 -7.00 -16.38 -25.02
C LEU A 59 -6.94 -14.87 -25.31
N GLU A 60 -5.95 -14.41 -26.09
CA GLU A 60 -5.81 -13.00 -26.47
C GLU A 60 -6.97 -12.56 -27.36
N ASP A 61 -7.73 -11.58 -26.87
CA ASP A 61 -8.68 -10.83 -27.67
C ASP A 61 -7.98 -9.61 -28.28
N LYS A 62 -7.76 -9.66 -29.59
CA LYS A 62 -7.06 -8.59 -30.34
C LYS A 62 -7.84 -7.29 -30.39
N GLU A 63 -9.16 -7.35 -30.30
CA GLU A 63 -9.99 -6.14 -30.29
C GLU A 63 -9.81 -5.42 -28.95
N ILE A 64 -9.83 -6.15 -27.83
CA ILE A 64 -9.58 -5.59 -26.50
C ILE A 64 -8.15 -5.05 -26.39
N LEU A 65 -7.13 -5.76 -26.88
CA LEU A 65 -5.75 -5.26 -26.88
C LEU A 65 -5.65 -3.90 -27.59
N ARG A 66 -6.27 -3.78 -28.77
CA ARG A 66 -6.29 -2.52 -29.52
C ARG A 66 -7.08 -1.43 -28.79
N GLU A 67 -8.19 -1.78 -28.15
CA GLU A 67 -8.98 -0.83 -27.36
C GLU A 67 -8.22 -0.32 -26.13
N ALA A 68 -7.50 -1.21 -25.44
CA ALA A 68 -6.64 -0.86 -24.31
C ALA A 68 -5.49 0.06 -24.73
N GLU A 69 -4.85 -0.20 -25.88
CA GLU A 69 -3.84 0.70 -26.47
C GLU A 69 -4.44 2.07 -26.84
N ASN A 70 -5.64 2.09 -27.43
CA ASN A 70 -6.35 3.31 -27.76
C ASN A 70 -6.71 4.12 -26.51
N ALA A 71 -7.13 3.46 -25.42
CA ALA A 71 -7.41 4.10 -24.14
C ALA A 71 -6.16 4.80 -23.58
N ALA A 72 -4.99 4.14 -23.64
CA ALA A 72 -3.72 4.76 -23.27
C ALA A 72 -3.33 5.93 -24.20
N GLY A 73 -3.64 5.82 -25.49
CA GLY A 73 -3.43 6.88 -26.47
C GLY A 73 -4.17 8.20 -26.14
N LEU A 74 -5.28 8.14 -25.40
CA LEU A 74 -6.05 9.33 -25.00
C LEU A 74 -5.25 10.30 -24.11
N TYR A 75 -4.28 9.81 -23.37
CA TYR A 75 -3.48 10.60 -22.43
C TYR A 75 -1.97 10.56 -22.71
N GLU A 76 -1.54 10.08 -23.88
CA GLU A 76 -0.13 9.98 -24.27
C GLU A 76 0.64 11.30 -24.04
N LYS A 77 0.04 12.44 -24.39
CA LYS A 77 0.67 13.75 -24.18
C LYS A 77 0.93 14.02 -22.69
N ILE A 78 -0.06 13.76 -21.83
CA ILE A 78 0.06 13.95 -20.38
C ILE A 78 1.14 13.02 -19.84
N TYR A 79 1.14 11.75 -20.27
CA TYR A 79 2.15 10.78 -19.90
C TYR A 79 3.57 11.26 -20.25
N ARG A 80 3.81 11.70 -21.48
CA ARG A 80 5.15 12.15 -21.93
C ARG A 80 5.63 13.39 -21.17
N GLU A 81 4.74 14.34 -20.91
CA GLU A 81 5.04 15.55 -20.13
C GLU A 81 5.37 15.19 -18.67
N ALA A 82 4.55 14.36 -18.04
CA ALA A 82 4.73 13.92 -16.65
C ALA A 82 5.98 13.05 -16.47
N ARG A 83 6.27 12.14 -17.42
CA ARG A 83 7.50 11.34 -17.41
C ARG A 83 8.76 12.21 -17.48
N SER A 84 8.74 13.24 -18.33
CA SER A 84 9.87 14.15 -18.49
C SER A 84 10.11 15.03 -17.26
N SER A 85 9.06 15.28 -16.47
CA SER A 85 9.11 16.08 -15.25
C SER A 85 9.12 15.24 -13.97
N GLN A 86 9.25 13.91 -14.08
CA GLN A 86 9.21 12.96 -12.95
C GLN A 86 7.96 13.12 -12.05
N ALA A 87 6.81 13.44 -12.67
CA ALA A 87 5.56 13.76 -11.97
C ALA A 87 4.41 12.77 -12.29
N LEU A 88 4.72 11.57 -12.78
CA LEU A 88 3.73 10.55 -13.17
C LEU A 88 2.86 10.13 -11.97
N ASP A 89 3.49 9.89 -10.84
CA ASP A 89 2.85 9.44 -9.61
C ASP A 89 2.12 10.57 -8.84
N SER A 90 2.22 11.83 -9.30
CA SER A 90 1.52 12.92 -8.62
C SER A 90 0.01 12.80 -8.77
N LEU A 91 -0.73 13.10 -7.69
CA LEU A 91 -2.20 13.12 -7.68
C LEU A 91 -2.77 13.96 -8.84
N ALA A 92 -2.18 15.12 -9.10
CA ALA A 92 -2.61 16.02 -10.17
C ALA A 92 -2.42 15.42 -11.58
N THR A 93 -1.37 14.62 -11.79
CA THR A 93 -1.18 13.89 -13.06
C THR A 93 -2.16 12.73 -13.17
N LYS A 94 -2.28 11.91 -12.10
CA LYS A 94 -3.23 10.79 -12.04
C LYS A 94 -4.66 11.28 -12.35
N ASP A 95 -5.12 12.34 -11.70
CA ASP A 95 -6.45 12.92 -11.94
C ASP A 95 -6.64 13.39 -13.39
N LYS A 96 -5.65 14.08 -13.99
CA LYS A 96 -5.71 14.48 -15.41
C LYS A 96 -5.84 13.29 -16.35
N ILE A 97 -5.13 12.19 -16.08
CA ILE A 97 -5.20 10.96 -16.87
C ILE A 97 -6.57 10.30 -16.70
N LEU A 98 -7.00 10.08 -15.46
CA LEU A 98 -8.30 9.48 -15.14
C LEU A 98 -9.44 10.29 -15.75
N LYS A 99 -9.37 11.62 -15.72
CA LYS A 99 -10.32 12.49 -16.39
C LYS A 99 -10.40 12.24 -17.89
N LYS A 100 -9.26 12.04 -18.58
CA LYS A 100 -9.26 11.72 -20.03
C LYS A 100 -9.96 10.40 -20.33
N LEU A 101 -9.74 9.40 -19.49
CA LEU A 101 -10.41 8.10 -19.59
C LEU A 101 -11.92 8.25 -19.29
N GLY A 102 -12.27 9.02 -18.26
CA GLY A 102 -13.64 9.33 -17.87
C GLY A 102 -14.43 10.07 -18.96
N ASP A 103 -13.83 11.11 -19.55
CA ASP A 103 -14.42 11.88 -20.67
C ASP A 103 -14.69 10.98 -21.89
N ALA A 104 -13.93 9.89 -22.05
CA ALA A 104 -14.13 8.88 -23.09
C ALA A 104 -15.14 7.77 -22.72
N GLY A 105 -15.73 7.82 -21.52
CA GLY A 105 -16.78 6.91 -21.06
C GLY A 105 -16.30 5.71 -20.24
N TYR A 106 -15.00 5.60 -19.96
CA TYR A 106 -14.47 4.50 -19.13
C TYR A 106 -14.73 4.74 -17.64
N SER A 107 -15.01 3.66 -16.90
CA SER A 107 -14.93 3.68 -15.45
C SER A 107 -13.46 3.51 -15.06
N ALA A 108 -12.86 4.55 -14.49
CA ALA A 108 -11.41 4.62 -14.27
C ALA A 108 -11.09 5.16 -12.87
N VAL A 109 -10.12 4.52 -12.20
CA VAL A 109 -9.66 4.87 -10.84
C VAL A 109 -8.15 4.66 -10.73
N ASP A 110 -7.49 5.33 -9.80
CA ASP A 110 -6.08 5.07 -9.49
C ASP A 110 -5.91 3.75 -8.74
N TRP A 111 -4.69 3.20 -8.76
CA TRP A 111 -4.38 1.96 -8.05
C TRP A 111 -4.61 2.12 -6.54
N ASP A 112 -4.19 3.24 -5.96
CA ASP A 112 -4.16 3.44 -4.51
C ASP A 112 -5.49 3.88 -3.90
N ASN A 113 -6.55 3.97 -4.72
CA ASN A 113 -7.88 4.46 -4.34
C ASN A 113 -7.86 5.88 -3.72
N GLN A 114 -6.88 6.73 -4.08
CA GLN A 114 -6.73 8.08 -3.53
C GLN A 114 -7.54 9.15 -4.27
N LEU A 115 -8.00 8.83 -5.48
CA LEU A 115 -8.91 9.65 -6.28
C LEU A 115 -10.27 8.96 -6.45
N ASP A 116 -11.32 9.75 -6.62
CA ASP A 116 -12.64 9.20 -6.94
C ASP A 116 -12.65 8.57 -8.32
N MET A 117 -13.40 7.48 -8.45
CA MET A 117 -13.61 6.83 -9.74
C MET A 117 -14.39 7.73 -10.69
N TYR A 118 -13.83 7.98 -11.87
CA TYR A 118 -14.56 8.58 -12.96
C TYR A 118 -15.61 7.60 -13.50
N ASN A 119 -16.80 8.10 -13.82
CA ASN A 119 -17.95 7.29 -14.23
C ASN A 119 -18.34 6.18 -13.23
N PHE A 120 -18.21 6.45 -11.93
CA PHE A 120 -18.52 5.48 -10.87
C PHE A 120 -19.95 4.93 -10.92
N LYS A 121 -20.95 5.75 -11.25
CA LYS A 121 -22.37 5.34 -11.31
C LYS A 121 -22.58 4.14 -12.23
N SER A 122 -21.87 4.11 -13.36
CA SER A 122 -21.98 2.99 -14.30
C SER A 122 -21.39 1.70 -13.72
N MET A 123 -20.36 1.80 -12.89
CA MET A 123 -19.77 0.66 -12.18
C MET A 123 -20.62 0.23 -10.97
N GLN A 124 -21.19 1.18 -10.23
CA GLN A 124 -22.15 0.96 -9.15
C GLN A 124 -23.38 0.20 -9.67
N ASP A 125 -23.96 0.62 -10.81
CA ASP A 125 -25.10 -0.05 -11.44
C ASP A 125 -24.76 -1.48 -11.90
N PHE A 126 -23.53 -1.69 -12.38
CA PHE A 126 -23.04 -3.03 -12.71
C PHE A 126 -22.94 -3.91 -11.46
N CYS A 127 -22.28 -3.42 -10.41
CA CYS A 127 -22.09 -4.18 -9.17
C CYS A 127 -23.41 -4.52 -8.48
N THR A 128 -24.34 -3.56 -8.43
CA THR A 128 -25.68 -3.72 -7.83
C THR A 128 -26.49 -4.81 -8.52
N ARG A 129 -26.42 -4.91 -9.87
CA ARG A 129 -27.08 -5.97 -10.63
C ARG A 129 -26.35 -7.31 -10.52
N ALA A 130 -25.01 -7.27 -10.51
CA ALA A 130 -24.18 -8.47 -10.36
C ALA A 130 -24.49 -9.19 -9.03
N VAL A 131 -24.66 -8.48 -7.92
CA VAL A 131 -24.97 -9.11 -6.61
C VAL A 131 -26.35 -9.77 -6.60
N GLN A 132 -27.28 -9.29 -7.45
CA GLN A 132 -28.58 -9.91 -7.68
C GLN A 132 -28.51 -11.13 -8.61
N GLY A 133 -27.33 -11.42 -9.18
CA GLY A 133 -27.08 -12.53 -10.08
C GLY A 133 -27.44 -12.26 -11.54
N GLU A 134 -27.76 -11.01 -11.88
CA GLU A 134 -28.03 -10.60 -13.26
C GLU A 134 -26.77 -10.72 -14.12
N ALA A 135 -26.98 -10.98 -15.41
CA ALA A 135 -25.89 -11.02 -16.37
C ALA A 135 -25.53 -9.60 -16.83
N GLY A 136 -24.25 -9.31 -16.92
CA GLY A 136 -23.76 -8.05 -17.46
C GLY A 136 -22.27 -8.06 -17.69
N ASP A 137 -21.81 -7.05 -18.44
CA ASP A 137 -20.40 -6.87 -18.77
C ASP A 137 -20.01 -5.41 -18.52
N LYS A 138 -18.81 -5.19 -17.97
CA LYS A 138 -18.28 -3.85 -17.74
C LYS A 138 -16.75 -3.83 -17.79
N VAL A 139 -16.20 -2.69 -18.20
CA VAL A 139 -14.75 -2.44 -18.16
C VAL A 139 -14.43 -1.53 -16.98
N LEU A 140 -13.43 -1.92 -16.20
CA LEU A 140 -12.78 -1.13 -15.17
C LEU A 140 -11.32 -0.90 -15.58
N LEU A 141 -10.86 0.36 -15.55
CA LEU A 141 -9.47 0.72 -15.76
C LEU A 141 -8.84 1.14 -14.42
N ARG A 142 -7.72 0.53 -14.05
CA ARG A 142 -6.89 0.97 -12.92
C ARG A 142 -5.60 1.59 -13.44
N LEU A 143 -5.34 2.83 -13.03
CA LEU A 143 -4.13 3.59 -13.39
C LEU A 143 -3.00 3.27 -12.42
N LEU A 144 -1.85 2.88 -12.95
CA LEU A 144 -0.62 2.62 -12.20
C LEU A 144 0.22 3.90 -12.06
N ASP A 145 1.10 3.93 -11.06
CA ASP A 145 1.96 5.08 -10.72
C ASP A 145 2.96 5.43 -11.83
N ASP A 146 3.33 4.42 -12.62
CA ASP A 146 4.19 4.58 -13.79
C ASP A 146 3.43 5.07 -15.04
N GLY A 147 2.12 5.33 -14.93
CA GLY A 147 1.23 5.77 -16.00
C GLY A 147 0.69 4.63 -16.89
N GLY A 148 1.02 3.37 -16.59
CA GLY A 148 0.42 2.18 -17.18
C GLY A 148 -1.03 1.96 -16.74
N LEU A 149 -1.71 1.01 -17.38
CA LEU A 149 -3.09 0.63 -17.02
C LEU A 149 -3.19 -0.87 -16.80
N ILE A 150 -4.05 -1.26 -15.87
CA ILE A 150 -4.66 -2.59 -15.86
C ILE A 150 -6.12 -2.45 -16.32
N TRP A 151 -6.42 -3.14 -17.42
CA TRP A 151 -7.76 -3.27 -17.97
C TRP A 151 -8.41 -4.52 -17.41
N TYR A 152 -9.56 -4.35 -16.76
CA TYR A 152 -10.38 -5.44 -16.24
C TYR A 152 -11.68 -5.53 -17.05
N SER A 153 -11.82 -6.58 -17.85
CA SER A 153 -13.09 -6.94 -18.47
C SER A 153 -13.88 -7.82 -17.51
N LEU A 154 -14.86 -7.22 -16.83
CA LEU A 154 -15.71 -7.87 -15.84
C LEU A 154 -16.96 -8.44 -16.49
N LYS A 155 -17.28 -9.70 -16.20
CA LYS A 155 -18.49 -10.38 -16.66
C LYS A 155 -19.20 -11.02 -15.47
N SER A 156 -20.42 -10.57 -15.18
CA SER A 156 -21.24 -11.09 -14.09
C SER A 156 -22.35 -12.00 -14.62
N GLY A 157 -22.79 -12.92 -13.78
CA GLY A 157 -23.98 -13.74 -14.04
C GLY A 157 -24.04 -14.93 -13.09
N LYS A 158 -25.26 -15.30 -12.65
CA LYS A 158 -25.45 -16.41 -11.68
C LYS A 158 -24.64 -16.25 -10.39
N LYS A 159 -24.42 -15.00 -9.96
CA LYS A 159 -23.57 -14.61 -8.81
C LYS A 159 -22.08 -14.95 -8.95
N GLU A 160 -21.63 -15.27 -10.16
CA GLU A 160 -20.21 -15.40 -10.47
C GLU A 160 -19.71 -14.08 -11.07
N LEU A 161 -18.42 -13.78 -10.83
CA LEU A 161 -17.70 -12.69 -11.47
C LEU A 161 -16.49 -13.28 -12.19
N LYS A 162 -16.50 -13.20 -13.53
CA LYS A 162 -15.37 -13.58 -14.38
C LYS A 162 -14.62 -12.32 -14.81
N ILE A 163 -13.30 -12.40 -14.81
CA ILE A 163 -12.40 -11.29 -15.10
C ILE A 163 -11.40 -11.74 -16.17
N ASP A 164 -11.29 -10.96 -17.24
CA ASP A 164 -10.19 -11.03 -18.20
C ASP A 164 -9.31 -9.77 -18.00
N ARG A 165 -7.99 -9.93 -17.78
CA ARG A 165 -7.07 -8.82 -17.50
C ARG A 165 -6.05 -8.59 -18.59
N TYR A 166 -5.75 -7.30 -18.82
CA TYR A 166 -4.74 -6.86 -19.77
C TYR A 166 -3.92 -5.73 -19.16
N ALA A 167 -2.60 -5.79 -19.31
CA ALA A 167 -1.70 -4.69 -18.94
C ALA A 167 -1.43 -3.82 -20.16
N VAL A 168 -1.44 -2.51 -19.96
CA VAL A 168 -0.94 -1.53 -20.92
C VAL A 168 0.28 -0.87 -20.31
N SER A 169 1.43 -1.04 -20.95
CA SER A 169 2.70 -0.45 -20.53
C SER A 169 3.25 0.49 -21.59
N TRP A 170 4.20 1.35 -21.21
CA TRP A 170 4.80 2.35 -22.09
C TRP A 170 6.22 1.97 -22.48
N VAL A 171 6.40 1.45 -23.70
CA VAL A 171 7.70 1.06 -24.25
C VAL A 171 8.19 2.14 -25.21
N ASN A 172 9.32 2.76 -24.91
CA ASN A 172 9.89 3.88 -25.69
C ASN A 172 8.89 5.03 -25.92
N GLY A 173 7.97 5.23 -24.97
CA GLY A 173 6.94 6.26 -25.02
C GLY A 173 5.71 5.90 -25.85
N THR A 174 5.62 4.68 -26.40
CA THR A 174 4.43 4.17 -27.08
C THR A 174 3.73 3.15 -26.18
N SER A 175 2.41 3.20 -26.11
CA SER A 175 1.62 2.22 -25.37
C SER A 175 1.65 0.85 -26.07
N ALA A 176 1.72 -0.22 -25.29
CA ALA A 176 1.63 -1.59 -25.76
C ALA A 176 0.78 -2.38 -24.78
N ALA A 177 -0.29 -3.00 -25.28
CA ALA A 177 -1.14 -3.87 -24.48
C ALA A 177 -0.67 -5.32 -24.54
N SER A 178 -0.87 -6.04 -23.43
CA SER A 178 -0.61 -7.47 -23.33
C SER A 178 -1.67 -8.13 -22.46
N TYR A 179 -2.08 -9.33 -22.85
CA TYR A 179 -2.97 -10.15 -22.03
C TYR A 179 -2.22 -10.65 -20.79
N LEU A 180 -2.85 -10.53 -19.62
CA LEU A 180 -2.31 -11.06 -18.38
C LEU A 180 -2.87 -12.45 -18.11
N ASP A 181 -4.17 -12.52 -17.84
CA ASP A 181 -4.85 -13.74 -17.47
C ASP A 181 -6.39 -13.64 -17.56
N THR A 182 -7.04 -14.74 -17.21
CA THR A 182 -8.48 -14.87 -17.11
C THR A 182 -8.79 -15.79 -15.95
N PHE A 183 -9.69 -15.35 -15.06
CA PHE A 183 -10.11 -16.13 -13.91
C PHE A 183 -11.56 -15.83 -13.55
N THR A 184 -12.18 -16.76 -12.84
CA THR A 184 -13.42 -16.49 -12.10
C THR A 184 -13.03 -16.23 -10.66
N ALA A 185 -13.53 -15.15 -10.07
CA ALA A 185 -13.25 -14.81 -8.69
C ALA A 185 -13.72 -15.95 -7.76
N CYS A 186 -12.85 -16.43 -6.88
CA CYS A 186 -13.23 -17.44 -5.87
C CYS A 186 -14.10 -16.81 -4.78
N THR A 187 -13.83 -15.55 -4.45
CA THR A 187 -14.62 -14.71 -3.57
C THR A 187 -14.80 -13.35 -4.22
N TRP A 188 -15.99 -12.76 -4.13
CA TRP A 188 -16.20 -11.36 -4.49
C TRP A 188 -17.39 -10.77 -3.73
N ASN A 189 -17.38 -9.45 -3.51
CA ASN A 189 -18.45 -8.73 -2.85
C ASN A 189 -18.52 -7.27 -3.35
N TYR A 190 -19.72 -6.71 -3.37
CA TYR A 190 -19.92 -5.26 -3.47
C TYR A 190 -20.47 -4.76 -2.14
N THR A 191 -19.70 -3.95 -1.43
CA THR A 191 -20.00 -3.59 -0.05
C THR A 191 -20.93 -2.38 0.04
N GLU A 192 -21.62 -2.22 1.18
CA GLU A 192 -22.45 -1.05 1.45
C GLU A 192 -21.64 0.26 1.51
N LYS A 193 -20.35 0.18 1.81
CA LYS A 193 -19.43 1.33 1.78
C LYS A 193 -18.93 1.65 0.36
N GLY A 194 -19.34 0.87 -0.64
CA GLY A 194 -19.03 1.13 -2.05
C GLY A 194 -17.66 0.61 -2.50
N TYR A 195 -17.21 -0.52 -1.93
CA TYR A 195 -16.04 -1.25 -2.42
C TYR A 195 -16.46 -2.45 -3.28
N LEU A 196 -15.76 -2.66 -4.39
CA LEU A 196 -15.74 -3.93 -5.10
C LEU A 196 -14.51 -4.72 -4.63
N LEU A 197 -14.77 -5.81 -3.89
CA LEU A 197 -13.76 -6.75 -3.42
C LEU A 197 -13.81 -8.00 -4.28
N PHE A 198 -12.67 -8.50 -4.76
CA PHE A 198 -12.63 -9.78 -5.49
C PHE A 198 -11.26 -10.45 -5.38
N GLU A 199 -11.26 -11.77 -5.46
CA GLU A 199 -10.08 -12.60 -5.22
C GLU A 199 -9.83 -13.56 -6.40
N LYS A 200 -8.61 -13.53 -6.93
CA LYS A 200 -8.04 -14.57 -7.79
C LYS A 200 -7.46 -15.65 -6.91
N TYR A 201 -7.92 -16.89 -7.08
CA TYR A 201 -7.37 -18.02 -6.34
C TYR A 201 -5.86 -18.17 -6.57
N GLN A 202 -5.10 -18.16 -5.47
CA GLN A 202 -3.70 -18.52 -5.43
C GLN A 202 -3.50 -19.86 -4.70
N PRO A 203 -2.66 -20.77 -5.21
CA PRO A 203 -2.39 -22.02 -4.53
C PRO A 203 -1.63 -21.78 -3.21
N PRO A 204 -1.79 -22.63 -2.19
CA PRO A 204 -1.04 -22.50 -0.95
C PRO A 204 0.48 -22.47 -1.18
N GLY A 205 1.16 -21.49 -0.56
CA GLY A 205 2.59 -21.28 -0.72
C GLY A 205 2.99 -20.59 -2.04
N TYR A 206 2.04 -19.98 -2.74
CA TYR A 206 2.34 -19.06 -3.83
C TYR A 206 3.04 -17.82 -3.26
N ASP A 207 4.21 -17.53 -3.80
CA ASP A 207 5.11 -16.43 -3.38
C ASP A 207 5.07 -15.29 -4.40
N GLY A 208 3.88 -15.04 -4.95
CA GLY A 208 3.62 -13.96 -5.90
C GLY A 208 2.46 -13.09 -5.42
N PRO A 209 1.87 -12.27 -6.30
CA PRO A 209 0.82 -11.33 -5.91
C PRO A 209 -0.38 -12.05 -5.28
N THR A 210 -0.96 -11.42 -4.25
CA THR A 210 -1.93 -12.06 -3.35
C THR A 210 -3.22 -12.50 -4.05
N GLY A 211 -3.53 -11.89 -5.20
CA GLY A 211 -4.77 -12.12 -5.93
C GLY A 211 -5.97 -11.42 -5.30
N HIS A 212 -5.80 -10.74 -4.16
CA HIS A 212 -6.82 -9.94 -3.51
C HIS A 212 -6.87 -8.55 -4.14
N HIS A 213 -8.08 -8.02 -4.29
CA HIS A 213 -8.30 -6.69 -4.87
C HIS A 213 -9.41 -5.96 -4.14
N ALA A 214 -9.11 -4.73 -3.70
CA ALA A 214 -10.10 -3.79 -3.19
C ALA A 214 -10.15 -2.52 -4.07
N VAL A 215 -11.29 -2.30 -4.73
CA VAL A 215 -11.50 -1.13 -5.61
C VAL A 215 -12.60 -0.25 -5.03
N ARG A 216 -12.26 1.01 -4.70
CA ARG A 216 -13.23 2.01 -4.26
C ARG A 216 -14.08 2.46 -5.45
N ILE A 217 -15.35 2.08 -5.47
CA ILE A 217 -16.29 2.45 -6.54
C ILE A 217 -16.94 3.79 -6.23
N GLU A 218 -17.60 3.91 -5.09
CA GLU A 218 -18.32 5.14 -4.75
C GLU A 218 -17.35 6.25 -4.33
N PRO A 219 -17.70 7.53 -4.59
CA PRO A 219 -16.87 8.63 -4.15
C PRO A 219 -16.83 8.73 -2.62
N LEU A 220 -15.77 9.36 -2.12
CA LEU A 220 -15.64 9.74 -0.72
C LEU A 220 -15.70 11.26 -0.59
N ASP A 221 -16.01 11.76 0.60
CA ASP A 221 -15.91 13.20 0.86
C ASP A 221 -14.48 13.70 0.59
N GLN A 222 -14.38 14.78 -0.19
CA GLN A 222 -13.10 15.29 -0.69
C GLN A 222 -12.22 15.81 0.46
N GLU A 223 -12.81 16.45 1.46
CA GLU A 223 -12.08 16.91 2.65
C GLU A 223 -11.53 15.71 3.41
N CYS A 224 -12.32 14.65 3.60
CA CYS A 224 -11.84 13.42 4.22
C CYS A 224 -10.61 12.83 3.47
N ARG A 225 -10.61 12.84 2.13
CA ARG A 225 -9.44 12.40 1.34
C ARG A 225 -8.21 13.27 1.58
N GLU A 226 -8.38 14.59 1.66
CA GLU A 226 -7.30 15.54 1.91
C GLU A 226 -6.73 15.37 3.32
N LEU A 227 -7.60 15.25 4.31
CA LEU A 227 -7.23 14.97 5.69
C LEU A 227 -6.51 13.62 5.83
N ASN A 228 -6.96 12.57 5.13
CA ASN A 228 -6.30 11.27 5.12
C ASN A 228 -4.86 11.37 4.61
N ARG A 229 -4.68 12.04 3.45
CA ARG A 229 -3.35 12.25 2.85
C ARG A 229 -2.43 13.09 3.74
N LYS A 230 -2.99 14.07 4.45
CA LYS A 230 -2.22 14.98 5.28
C LYS A 230 -1.83 14.37 6.62
N TYR A 231 -2.76 13.68 7.28
CA TYR A 231 -2.64 13.33 8.70
C TYR A 231 -2.50 11.83 8.96
N ILE A 232 -2.80 10.95 8.00
CA ILE A 232 -2.82 9.51 8.27
C ILE A 232 -1.82 8.77 7.38
N LEU A 233 -1.90 8.94 6.06
CA LEU A 233 -1.03 8.22 5.10
C LEU A 233 0.49 8.39 5.35
N PRO A 234 1.02 9.56 5.78
CA PRO A 234 2.46 9.69 5.98
C PRO A 234 3.03 8.72 7.00
N ILE A 235 2.25 8.36 8.03
CA ILE A 235 2.65 7.38 9.04
C ILE A 235 2.13 5.98 8.68
N GLY A 236 0.86 5.88 8.27
CA GLY A 236 0.23 4.61 7.94
C GLY A 236 0.26 3.59 9.10
N TYR A 237 0.10 2.31 8.77
CA TYR A 237 0.16 1.20 9.73
C TYR A 237 1.48 0.42 9.68
N GLU A 238 2.40 0.81 8.80
CA GLU A 238 3.64 0.09 8.54
C GLU A 238 4.72 0.45 9.57
N ASP A 239 5.29 -0.60 10.19
CA ASP A 239 6.44 -0.56 11.10
C ASP A 239 6.32 0.30 12.36
N ASN A 240 5.12 0.79 12.67
CA ASN A 240 4.85 1.60 13.84
C ASN A 240 3.48 1.24 14.44
N ASN A 241 3.19 1.74 15.64
CA ASN A 241 1.92 1.50 16.31
C ASN A 241 1.11 2.77 16.61
N LEU A 242 1.37 3.90 15.94
CA LEU A 242 0.69 5.17 16.21
C LEU A 242 -0.84 5.04 16.19
N PHE A 243 -1.34 4.29 15.19
CA PHE A 243 -2.77 4.08 14.96
C PHE A 243 -3.24 2.67 15.35
N LEU A 244 -2.35 1.85 15.92
CA LEU A 244 -2.62 0.45 16.29
C LEU A 244 -2.76 0.24 17.80
N THR A 245 -2.70 1.31 18.59
CA THR A 245 -2.93 1.28 20.04
C THR A 245 -3.67 2.53 20.50
N ASP A 246 -4.38 2.42 21.63
CA ASP A 246 -4.90 3.57 22.35
C ASP A 246 -3.75 4.37 23.01
N TRP A 247 -3.78 5.69 22.89
CA TRP A 247 -2.87 6.61 23.59
C TRP A 247 -3.38 8.07 23.56
N SER A 248 -2.87 8.92 24.45
CA SER A 248 -3.13 10.37 24.49
C SER A 248 -1.93 11.15 25.06
N GLU A 249 -1.93 12.48 24.95
CA GLU A 249 -0.90 13.34 25.59
C GLU A 249 -0.78 13.14 27.12
N ASN A 250 -1.80 12.61 27.79
CA ASN A 250 -1.74 12.32 29.24
C ASN A 250 -1.23 10.90 29.54
N ASP A 251 -1.27 10.01 28.56
CA ASP A 251 -0.89 8.61 28.68
C ASP A 251 -0.54 8.05 27.29
N TYR A 252 0.75 7.95 27.00
CA TYR A 252 1.24 7.45 25.72
C TYR A 252 1.15 5.91 25.59
N GLY A 253 0.68 5.22 26.65
CA GLY A 253 0.37 3.81 26.62
C GLY A 253 1.52 2.95 26.09
N GLU A 254 1.23 2.18 25.05
CA GLU A 254 2.15 1.22 24.46
C GLU A 254 2.91 1.73 23.23
N LEU A 255 2.87 3.04 22.95
CA LEU A 255 3.60 3.60 21.81
C LEU A 255 5.08 3.21 21.83
N SER A 256 5.61 2.92 20.64
CA SER A 256 7.02 2.66 20.38
C SER A 256 7.65 3.92 19.81
N PHE A 257 8.29 4.73 20.65
CA PHE A 257 8.89 5.98 20.20
C PHE A 257 10.09 5.75 19.28
N GLU A 258 10.77 4.61 19.36
CA GLU A 258 11.87 4.25 18.46
C GLU A 258 11.38 4.01 17.03
N ASP A 259 10.26 3.31 16.87
CA ASP A 259 9.66 3.11 15.54
C ASP A 259 9.09 4.41 14.97
N LEU A 260 8.47 5.23 15.82
CA LEU A 260 8.00 6.55 15.41
C LEU A 260 9.17 7.47 15.05
N TYR A 261 10.27 7.44 15.80
CA TYR A 261 11.45 8.22 15.50
C TYR A 261 11.97 7.92 14.10
N GLU A 262 12.13 6.65 13.72
CA GLU A 262 12.62 6.29 12.39
C GLU A 262 11.68 6.77 11.28
N LYS A 263 10.36 6.60 11.47
CA LYS A 263 9.35 7.06 10.51
C LYS A 263 9.38 8.58 10.35
N LEU A 264 9.42 9.31 11.46
CA LEU A 264 9.44 10.77 11.48
C LEU A 264 10.76 11.34 10.95
N TYR A 265 11.89 10.71 11.29
CA TYR A 265 13.20 11.09 10.76
C TYR A 265 13.23 10.95 9.24
N GLU A 266 12.67 9.88 8.68
CA GLU A 266 12.57 9.70 7.24
C GLU A 266 11.70 10.78 6.58
N ILE A 267 10.58 11.15 7.20
CA ILE A 267 9.70 12.22 6.72
C ILE A 267 10.42 13.58 6.73
N GLU A 268 11.09 13.92 7.83
CA GLU A 268 11.74 15.23 8.00
C GLU A 268 13.02 15.39 7.17
N HIS A 269 13.79 14.30 7.01
CA HIS A 269 15.11 14.35 6.38
C HIS A 269 15.16 13.74 4.97
N GLY A 270 14.08 13.07 4.52
CA GLY A 270 14.02 12.38 3.23
C GLY A 270 14.98 11.19 3.11
N ARG A 271 15.48 10.67 4.24
CA ARG A 271 16.40 9.53 4.33
C ARG A 271 16.21 8.81 5.65
N ARG A 272 16.50 7.51 5.68
CA ARG A 272 16.49 6.71 6.90
C ARG A 272 17.54 7.20 7.91
N ALA A 273 17.27 6.95 9.20
CA ALA A 273 18.22 7.19 10.27
C ALA A 273 19.50 6.35 10.04
N ASP A 274 20.64 6.92 10.42
CA ASP A 274 21.93 6.25 10.24
C ASP A 274 22.07 5.11 11.26
N ALA A 275 22.34 3.91 10.76
CA ALA A 275 22.57 2.72 11.58
C ALA A 275 24.04 2.26 11.49
N HIS A 276 24.60 1.81 12.61
CA HIS A 276 25.94 1.24 12.70
C HIS A 276 25.88 -0.12 13.40
N ASP A 277 26.42 -1.17 12.78
CA ASP A 277 26.38 -2.55 13.29
C ASP A 277 24.96 -3.00 13.71
N ASP A 278 23.95 -2.71 12.87
CA ASP A 278 22.52 -2.98 13.10
C ASP A 278 21.91 -2.25 14.31
N GLU A 279 22.59 -1.23 14.87
CA GLU A 279 22.11 -0.38 15.96
C GLU A 279 21.93 1.06 15.47
N ILE A 280 20.82 1.69 15.86
CA ILE A 280 20.63 3.14 15.76
C ILE A 280 20.94 3.74 17.13
N ARG A 281 21.72 4.81 17.12
CA ARG A 281 22.08 5.56 18.32
C ARG A 281 21.82 7.03 18.12
N VAL A 282 21.06 7.61 19.05
CA VAL A 282 20.57 8.99 18.93
C VAL A 282 20.80 9.71 20.24
N THR A 283 21.33 10.93 20.18
CA THR A 283 21.50 11.76 21.39
C THR A 283 20.15 12.18 21.96
N GLN A 284 20.09 12.53 23.24
CA GLN A 284 18.84 13.03 23.83
C GLN A 284 18.28 14.25 23.07
N GLN A 285 19.17 15.16 22.67
CA GLN A 285 18.81 16.36 21.92
C GLN A 285 18.22 16.01 20.55
N GLU A 286 18.90 15.18 19.77
CA GLU A 286 18.44 14.78 18.43
C GLU A 286 17.10 14.04 18.48
N PHE A 287 16.93 13.16 19.47
CA PHE A 287 15.66 12.45 19.65
C PHE A 287 14.50 13.41 19.95
N ALA A 288 14.72 14.38 20.83
CA ALA A 288 13.71 15.41 21.13
C ALA A 288 13.43 16.32 19.92
N GLU A 289 14.46 16.71 19.17
CA GLU A 289 14.35 17.55 17.96
C GLU A 289 13.49 16.90 16.87
N VAL A 290 13.51 15.57 16.76
CA VAL A 290 12.65 14.83 15.80
C VAL A 290 11.24 14.60 16.37
N MET A 291 11.11 14.29 17.66
CA MET A 291 9.82 13.86 18.23
C MET A 291 8.90 15.03 18.60
N GLN A 292 9.43 16.09 19.21
CA GLN A 292 8.62 17.19 19.77
C GLN A 292 7.91 18.07 18.72
N PRO A 293 8.36 18.18 17.46
CA PRO A 293 7.56 18.80 16.41
C PRO A 293 6.24 18.05 16.15
N TRP A 294 6.18 16.74 16.40
CA TRP A 294 5.04 15.88 16.09
C TRP A 294 4.17 15.56 17.32
N PHE A 295 4.74 15.67 18.53
CA PHE A 295 4.06 15.35 19.77
C PHE A 295 4.35 16.40 20.85
N ARG A 296 3.36 16.76 21.67
CA ARG A 296 3.59 17.51 22.90
C ARG A 296 4.05 16.58 24.02
N VAL A 297 5.26 16.06 23.88
CA VAL A 297 5.87 15.09 24.81
C VAL A 297 7.06 15.69 25.55
N ASP A 298 7.10 15.50 26.86
CA ASP A 298 8.22 15.94 27.69
C ASP A 298 9.40 14.98 27.54
N GLU A 299 10.62 15.51 27.62
CA GLU A 299 11.84 14.68 27.56
C GLU A 299 11.86 13.59 28.65
N ALA A 300 11.30 13.87 29.83
CA ALA A 300 11.18 12.87 30.89
C ALA A 300 10.35 11.65 30.48
N VAL A 301 9.32 11.84 29.65
CA VAL A 301 8.49 10.75 29.12
C VAL A 301 9.29 9.96 28.07
N LEU A 302 9.99 10.66 27.16
CA LEU A 302 10.85 10.01 26.16
C LEU A 302 11.95 9.16 26.83
N LEU A 303 12.56 9.64 27.92
CA LEU A 303 13.57 8.90 28.68
C LEU A 303 13.01 7.62 29.33
N ILE A 304 11.76 7.63 29.77
CA ILE A 304 11.13 6.50 30.47
C ILE A 304 10.59 5.46 29.48
N MET A 305 10.06 5.91 28.35
CA MET A 305 9.34 5.06 27.41
C MET A 305 10.21 4.51 26.27
N SER A 306 11.42 5.03 26.11
CA SER A 306 12.35 4.59 25.06
C SER A 306 13.58 3.91 25.65
N ALA A 307 14.32 3.17 24.83
CA ALA A 307 15.57 2.50 25.19
C ALA A 307 16.73 3.48 25.43
N PHE A 308 16.70 4.20 26.55
CA PHE A 308 17.73 5.16 26.96
C PHE A 308 18.86 4.51 27.77
N ASP A 309 20.10 4.69 27.31
CA ASP A 309 21.31 4.32 28.01
C ASP A 309 21.83 5.52 28.81
N ALA A 310 21.69 5.46 30.14
CA ALA A 310 22.10 6.53 31.04
C ALA A 310 23.63 6.67 31.19
N ASP A 311 24.40 5.61 30.97
CA ASP A 311 25.86 5.66 31.07
C ASP A 311 26.46 6.41 29.88
N GLU A 312 25.81 6.27 28.71
CA GLU A 312 26.24 6.92 27.48
C GLU A 312 25.45 8.18 27.11
N GLY A 313 24.34 8.47 27.80
CA GLY A 313 23.51 9.64 27.56
C GLY A 313 22.83 9.66 26.19
N SER A 314 22.47 8.47 25.68
CA SER A 314 21.88 8.32 24.34
C SER A 314 20.81 7.23 24.32
N TYR A 315 19.88 7.35 23.38
CA TYR A 315 18.94 6.28 23.05
C TYR A 315 19.59 5.30 22.10
N LYS A 316 19.32 4.01 22.30
CA LYS A 316 19.89 2.93 21.49
C LYS A 316 18.87 1.84 21.23
N TRP A 317 18.75 1.44 19.99
CA TRP A 317 17.90 0.31 19.63
C TRP A 317 18.39 -0.37 18.36
N LYS A 318 18.01 -1.63 18.21
CA LYS A 318 18.33 -2.41 17.03
C LYS A 318 17.40 -2.04 15.86
N VAL A 319 17.95 -1.97 14.65
CA VAL A 319 17.13 -1.88 13.43
C VAL A 319 16.24 -3.13 13.30
N ARG A 320 15.03 -2.97 12.73
CA ARG A 320 14.15 -4.11 12.46
C ARG A 320 14.82 -5.11 11.53
N GLY A 321 14.90 -6.36 11.97
CA GLY A 321 15.37 -7.49 11.15
C GLY A 321 14.19 -8.15 10.41
N MET A 322 14.49 -9.04 9.46
CA MET A 322 13.48 -9.72 8.63
C MET A 322 12.39 -10.46 9.45
N GLY A 323 12.69 -10.88 10.70
CA GLY A 323 11.74 -11.53 11.59
C GLY A 323 10.84 -10.60 12.40
N ASP A 324 11.08 -9.29 12.31
CA ASP A 324 10.35 -8.26 13.07
C ASP A 324 9.23 -7.60 12.25
N PHE A 325 9.00 -8.09 11.02
CA PHE A 325 7.94 -7.64 10.13
C PHE A 325 6.79 -8.65 10.11
N PRO A 326 5.53 -8.19 10.13
CA PRO A 326 4.41 -9.07 9.89
C PRO A 326 4.45 -9.61 8.46
N SER A 327 4.15 -10.90 8.30
CA SER A 327 4.09 -11.55 6.99
C SER A 327 2.69 -11.39 6.38
N CYS A 328 2.23 -10.14 6.18
CA CYS A 328 0.96 -9.83 5.52
C CYS A 328 1.03 -8.47 4.82
N ILE A 329 0.22 -8.30 3.77
CA ILE A 329 -0.08 -6.95 3.24
C ILE A 329 -0.87 -6.21 4.31
N LEU A 330 -0.46 -4.99 4.63
CA LEU A 330 -1.14 -4.17 5.64
C LEU A 330 -2.39 -3.51 5.07
N PRO A 331 -3.41 -3.22 5.91
CA PRO A 331 -4.55 -2.46 5.46
C PRO A 331 -4.16 -1.04 5.05
N VAL A 332 -5.01 -0.40 4.24
CA VAL A 332 -4.86 1.01 3.84
C VAL A 332 -5.87 1.86 4.63
N PRO A 333 -5.45 2.99 5.22
CA PRO A 333 -6.38 3.86 5.95
C PRO A 333 -7.26 4.70 5.00
N GLU A 334 -8.56 4.75 5.28
CA GLU A 334 -9.53 5.67 4.67
C GLU A 334 -10.20 6.50 5.77
N THR A 335 -9.99 7.82 5.77
CA THR A 335 -10.73 8.73 6.64
C THR A 335 -12.16 8.83 6.13
N THR A 336 -13.15 8.49 6.96
CA THR A 336 -14.57 8.46 6.56
C THR A 336 -15.40 9.61 7.11
N SER A 337 -14.91 10.28 8.15
CA SER A 337 -15.50 11.50 8.69
C SER A 337 -14.49 12.23 9.58
N TYR A 338 -14.78 13.49 9.89
CA TYR A 338 -13.99 14.30 10.81
C TYR A 338 -14.90 15.23 11.62
N ARG A 339 -14.39 15.73 12.75
CA ARG A 339 -15.04 16.75 13.58
C ARG A 339 -14.01 17.77 14.09
N ASP A 340 -14.39 19.04 14.06
CA ASP A 340 -13.70 20.10 14.80
C ASP A 340 -14.16 20.05 16.27
N ASN A 341 -13.21 19.94 17.20
CA ASN A 341 -13.52 19.84 18.63
C ASN A 341 -13.76 21.21 19.29
N GLY A 342 -13.52 22.32 18.58
CA GLY A 342 -13.71 23.69 19.07
C GLY A 342 -12.59 24.23 19.97
N ASP A 343 -11.56 23.42 20.23
CA ASP A 343 -10.38 23.75 21.02
C ASP A 343 -9.10 23.92 20.17
N GLY A 344 -9.27 23.96 18.84
CA GLY A 344 -8.18 24.01 17.87
C GLY A 344 -7.63 22.63 17.49
N THR A 345 -8.27 21.55 17.92
CA THR A 345 -7.97 20.18 17.46
C THR A 345 -9.06 19.64 16.54
N LEU A 346 -8.66 18.70 15.69
CA LEU A 346 -9.52 17.97 14.75
C LEU A 346 -9.45 16.48 15.08
N THR A 347 -10.60 15.81 15.19
CA THR A 347 -10.64 14.34 15.29
C THR A 347 -11.12 13.73 13.98
N LEU A 348 -10.34 12.80 13.44
CA LEU A 348 -10.61 12.05 12.23
C LEU A 348 -11.06 10.64 12.61
N LYS A 349 -12.14 10.15 12.01
CA LYS A 349 -12.53 8.74 12.07
C LYS A 349 -11.97 8.02 10.85
N VAL A 350 -11.13 7.02 11.08
CA VAL A 350 -10.39 6.29 10.05
C VAL A 350 -10.80 4.83 10.06
N GLU A 351 -11.14 4.30 8.90
CA GLU A 351 -11.42 2.88 8.69
C GLU A 351 -10.26 2.24 7.92
N ALA A 352 -9.85 1.06 8.35
CA ALA A 352 -8.75 0.32 7.73
C ALA A 352 -9.29 -0.67 6.70
N VAL A 353 -9.11 -0.38 5.42
CA VAL A 353 -9.52 -1.25 4.30
C VAL A 353 -8.46 -2.32 4.12
N TRP A 354 -8.83 -3.60 4.17
CA TRP A 354 -7.86 -4.69 4.13
C TRP A 354 -8.19 -5.69 3.02
N GLU A 355 -7.48 -5.56 1.89
CA GLU A 355 -7.69 -6.40 0.72
C GLU A 355 -7.39 -7.88 1.00
N ASP A 356 -6.29 -8.17 1.69
CA ASP A 356 -5.85 -9.54 2.05
C ASP A 356 -6.88 -10.27 2.93
N GLU A 357 -7.62 -9.52 3.73
CA GLU A 357 -8.70 -10.03 4.59
C GLU A 357 -10.09 -9.92 3.94
N ASN A 358 -10.17 -9.53 2.66
CA ASN A 358 -11.39 -9.30 1.88
C ASN A 358 -12.42 -8.45 2.64
N THR A 359 -11.99 -7.36 3.28
CA THR A 359 -12.87 -6.46 4.04
C THR A 359 -12.63 -4.99 3.70
N ASP A 360 -13.72 -4.22 3.63
CA ASP A 360 -13.70 -2.76 3.47
C ASP A 360 -13.55 -2.01 4.81
N CYS A 361 -13.57 -2.74 5.93
CA CYS A 361 -13.33 -2.18 7.25
C CYS A 361 -12.86 -3.29 8.20
N ALA A 362 -11.55 -3.46 8.32
CA ALA A 362 -10.92 -4.37 9.27
C ALA A 362 -11.01 -3.86 10.70
N PHE A 363 -10.70 -2.59 10.94
CA PHE A 363 -10.89 -1.93 12.22
C PHE A 363 -11.13 -0.44 12.00
N THR A 364 -11.57 0.26 13.05
CA THR A 364 -11.80 1.70 13.03
C THR A 364 -11.08 2.35 14.21
N HIS A 365 -10.50 3.52 13.99
CA HIS A 365 -9.91 4.33 15.05
C HIS A 365 -10.23 5.81 14.87
N GLU A 366 -10.14 6.56 15.96
CA GLU A 366 -10.24 8.00 15.99
C GLU A 366 -8.89 8.62 16.35
N VAL A 367 -8.33 9.39 15.42
CA VAL A 367 -7.08 10.14 15.62
C VAL A 367 -7.42 11.59 15.86
N THR A 368 -6.92 12.16 16.95
CA THR A 368 -6.98 13.61 17.17
C THR A 368 -5.65 14.23 16.80
N VAL A 369 -5.71 15.25 15.95
CA VAL A 369 -4.57 16.07 15.55
C VAL A 369 -4.78 17.52 15.96
N ARG A 370 -3.68 18.24 16.13
CA ARG A 370 -3.64 19.67 16.36
C ARG A 370 -3.00 20.34 15.15
N PRO A 371 -3.79 20.91 14.23
CA PRO A 371 -3.25 21.70 13.14
C PRO A 371 -2.47 22.91 13.67
N GLU A 372 -1.32 23.20 13.07
CA GLU A 372 -0.52 24.39 13.36
C GLU A 372 -0.42 25.30 12.12
N ARG A 373 0.35 26.39 12.22
CA ARG A 373 0.65 27.26 11.08
C ARG A 373 1.60 26.55 10.12
N ASP A 374 1.66 27.03 8.87
CA ASP A 374 2.62 26.59 7.86
C ASP A 374 2.56 25.07 7.57
N GLU A 375 1.34 24.53 7.50
CA GLU A 375 1.03 23.11 7.21
C GLU A 375 1.52 22.08 8.23
N LYS A 376 2.18 22.51 9.31
CA LYS A 376 2.57 21.66 10.44
C LYS A 376 1.37 21.20 11.26
N PHE A 377 1.57 20.13 12.03
CA PHE A 377 0.58 19.61 12.96
C PHE A 377 1.24 18.70 13.99
N GLN A 378 0.50 18.41 15.07
CA GLN A 378 0.88 17.42 16.08
C GLN A 378 -0.20 16.36 16.24
N TYR A 379 0.20 15.14 16.60
CA TYR A 379 -0.74 14.11 17.06
C TYR A 379 -1.04 14.29 18.55
N VAL A 380 -2.31 14.18 18.92
CA VAL A 380 -2.81 14.41 20.28
C VAL A 380 -3.26 13.11 20.94
N SER A 381 -3.93 12.24 20.18
CA SER A 381 -4.41 10.95 20.67
C SER A 381 -4.76 10.01 19.52
N ASN A 382 -4.79 8.72 19.82
CA ASN A 382 -5.46 7.71 19.01
C ASN A 382 -6.37 6.87 19.90
N HIS A 383 -7.55 6.51 19.40
CA HIS A 383 -8.47 5.61 20.08
C HIS A 383 -9.06 4.58 19.12
N ILE A 384 -8.83 3.29 19.35
CA ILE A 384 -9.43 2.21 18.58
C ILE A 384 -10.89 2.04 19.02
N LEU A 385 -11.81 2.11 18.06
CA LEU A 385 -13.23 1.88 18.33
C LEU A 385 -13.51 0.37 18.34
N PRO A 386 -13.85 -0.22 19.50
CA PRO A 386 -14.00 -1.67 19.60
C PRO A 386 -15.19 -2.16 18.78
N THR A 387 -14.96 -3.12 17.88
CA THR A 387 -16.03 -3.87 17.20
C THR A 387 -15.83 -5.39 17.37
N PRO A 388 -16.91 -6.19 17.40
CA PRO A 388 -16.80 -7.63 17.67
C PRO A 388 -15.89 -8.40 16.71
N ASP A 389 -15.83 -7.96 15.45
CA ASP A 389 -15.12 -8.64 14.37
C ASP A 389 -13.86 -7.87 13.92
N GLN A 390 -13.34 -6.96 14.75
CA GLN A 390 -12.19 -6.15 14.37
C GLN A 390 -10.93 -7.00 14.14
N LYS A 391 -10.19 -6.64 13.09
CA LYS A 391 -8.90 -7.22 12.70
C LYS A 391 -7.86 -6.10 12.70
N ILE A 392 -7.16 -5.95 13.83
CA ILE A 392 -6.02 -5.03 13.91
C ILE A 392 -4.82 -5.74 13.27
N PRO A 393 -4.08 -5.11 12.35
CA PRO A 393 -2.92 -5.73 11.75
C PRO A 393 -1.87 -6.06 12.82
N PRO A 394 -1.18 -7.20 12.68
CA PRO A 394 -0.15 -7.59 13.65
C PRO A 394 0.99 -6.56 13.66
N TYR A 395 1.33 -6.08 14.85
CA TYR A 395 2.50 -5.25 15.09
C TYR A 395 3.42 -5.93 16.08
N ILE A 396 4.68 -6.10 15.70
CA ILE A 396 5.72 -6.68 16.54
C ILE A 396 6.49 -5.53 17.18
N LYS A 397 6.19 -5.23 18.45
CA LYS A 397 6.93 -4.25 19.25
C LYS A 397 8.37 -4.73 19.42
N ARG A 398 9.33 -3.82 19.27
CA ARG A 398 10.73 -4.10 19.57
C ARG A 398 10.83 -4.57 21.02
N LYS A 399 11.54 -5.67 21.23
CA LYS A 399 11.93 -6.07 22.58
C LYS A 399 13.18 -5.26 22.90
N GLY A 400 13.11 -4.36 23.86
CA GLY A 400 14.32 -3.80 24.47
C GLY A 400 15.14 -4.97 25.00
N GLU A 401 16.42 -5.04 24.65
CA GLU A 401 17.38 -5.90 25.35
C GLU A 401 17.83 -5.23 26.65
#